data_AF-A0A358N5K8-F1
#
_entry.id   AF-A0A358N5K8-F1
#
_cell.length_a   1.000
_cell.length_b   1.000
_cell.length_c   1.000
_cell.angle_alpha   90.00
_cell.angle_beta   90.00
_cell.angle_gamma   90.00
#
_symmetry.space_group_name_H-M   'P 1'
#
loop_
_entity.id
_entity.type
_entity.pdbx_description
1 polymer ?
#
loop_
_entity_poly.entity_id
_entity_poly.type
_entity_poly.pdbx_seq_one_letter_code
_entity_poly.pdbx_strand_id
1 'polypeptide(L)'
;MEQDQLLSRQDNQTGSCDPVKRPQFTIRALMFWTFVVAGTIPTAMIEPNYPPAGVFLVGVYLTVVCGVATLVRFPRSPDAWIPIGAASLLFALILTASFCLPLGRPRDEFIRLLFMAGLPLGLFLLIRNVLRMKRTGFSLTVCVYHFGVWLGWMGITGAIIAAPVT
;
A
#
# COMPACT_ATOMS: atom_id res chain seq x y z
N MET A 1 47.96 39.96 -5.35
CA MET A 1 47.91 38.56 -5.80
C MET A 1 47.19 37.63 -4.82
N GLU A 2 47.20 37.86 -3.50
CA GLU A 2 46.38 37.08 -2.54
C GLU A 2 44.90 37.45 -2.51
N GLN A 3 44.55 38.69 -2.89
CA GLN A 3 43.17 39.19 -2.82
C GLN A 3 42.26 38.61 -3.93
N ASP A 4 42.83 38.29 -5.10
CA ASP A 4 42.10 37.70 -6.22
C ASP A 4 41.79 36.21 -5.99
N GLN A 5 42.60 35.51 -5.17
CA GLN A 5 42.31 34.13 -4.78
C GLN A 5 41.19 34.03 -3.74
N LEU A 6 40.96 35.06 -2.93
CA LEU A 6 39.84 35.09 -1.97
C LEU A 6 38.50 35.39 -2.67
N LEU A 7 38.48 36.29 -3.66
CA LEU A 7 37.27 36.53 -4.47
C LEU A 7 36.89 35.29 -5.31
N SER A 8 37.88 34.57 -5.85
CA SER A 8 37.65 33.32 -6.60
C SER A 8 37.10 32.19 -5.73
N ARG A 9 37.27 32.26 -4.41
CA ARG A 9 36.78 31.25 -3.46
C ARG A 9 35.37 31.54 -2.95
N GLN A 10 34.92 32.79 -3.01
CA GLN A 10 33.61 33.20 -2.53
C GLN A 10 32.49 32.92 -3.54
N ASP A 11 32.81 32.89 -4.84
CA ASP A 11 31.85 32.52 -5.90
C ASP A 11 31.62 31.00 -6.03
N ASN A 12 32.36 30.18 -5.27
CA ASN A 12 32.24 28.72 -5.31
C ASN A 12 31.39 28.16 -4.15
N GLN A 13 30.69 29.01 -3.39
CA GLN A 13 29.78 28.64 -2.30
C GLN A 13 28.28 28.85 -2.61
N THR A 14 27.92 29.12 -3.87
CA THR A 14 26.53 29.11 -4.35
C THR A 14 26.23 27.87 -5.22
N GLY A 15 26.93 26.78 -4.94
CA GLY A 15 26.71 25.48 -5.56
C GLY A 15 25.50 24.75 -4.97
N SER A 16 24.39 24.82 -5.70
CA SER A 16 23.23 23.94 -5.58
C SER A 16 22.47 23.98 -4.26
N CYS A 17 21.64 25.02 -4.09
CA CYS A 17 20.30 24.73 -3.60
C CYS A 17 19.64 23.84 -4.66
N ASP A 18 19.85 22.52 -4.56
CA ASP A 18 19.02 21.54 -5.26
C ASP A 18 17.58 22.04 -5.09
N PRO A 19 16.81 22.25 -6.16
CA PRO A 19 15.45 22.71 -6.01
C PRO A 19 14.77 21.65 -5.16
N VAL A 20 14.45 22.01 -3.90
CA VAL A 20 13.56 21.25 -3.03
C VAL A 20 12.39 20.96 -3.92
N LYS A 21 12.27 19.71 -4.39
CA LYS A 21 11.26 19.28 -5.36
C LYS A 21 9.93 19.54 -4.70
N ARG A 22 9.39 20.75 -4.89
CA ARG A 22 8.05 21.11 -4.43
C ARG A 22 7.14 20.08 -5.08
N PRO A 23 6.21 19.46 -4.33
CA PRO A 23 5.25 18.56 -4.90
C PRO A 23 4.42 19.36 -5.92
N GLN A 24 4.78 19.26 -7.19
CA GLN A 24 4.03 19.89 -8.26
C GLN A 24 2.70 19.13 -8.32
N PHE A 25 1.62 19.80 -7.90
CA PHE A 25 0.26 19.36 -8.18
C PHE A 25 0.12 19.26 -9.70
N THR A 26 0.28 18.04 -10.22
CA THR A 26 0.10 17.79 -11.64
C THR A 26 -1.38 17.60 -11.90
N ILE A 27 -1.92 18.29 -12.89
CA ILE A 27 -3.33 18.13 -13.34
C ILE A 27 -3.65 16.64 -13.57
N ARG A 28 -2.67 15.86 -14.06
CA ARG A 28 -2.76 14.41 -14.20
C ARG A 28 -3.02 13.67 -12.88
N ALA A 29 -2.39 14.09 -11.79
CA ALA A 29 -2.63 13.51 -10.47
C ALA A 29 -4.02 13.90 -9.95
N LEU A 30 -4.46 15.14 -10.18
CA LEU A 30 -5.80 15.59 -9.82
C LEU A 30 -6.87 14.76 -10.56
N MET A 31 -6.77 14.67 -11.89
CA MET A 31 -7.69 13.89 -12.72
C MET A 31 -7.72 12.41 -12.33
N PHE A 32 -6.57 11.81 -12.02
CA PHE A 32 -6.50 10.44 -11.53
C PHE A 32 -7.29 10.28 -10.22
N TRP A 33 -7.06 11.14 -9.23
CA TRP A 33 -7.77 11.06 -7.95
C TRP A 33 -9.26 11.38 -8.09
N THR A 34 -9.66 12.30 -8.97
CA THR A 34 -11.06 12.55 -9.29
C THR A 34 -11.73 11.30 -9.87
N PHE A 35 -11.08 10.60 -10.80
CA PHE A 35 -11.59 9.35 -11.36
C PHE A 35 -11.68 8.24 -10.31
N VAL A 36 -10.64 8.10 -9.49
CA VAL A 36 -10.62 7.13 -8.38
C VAL A 36 -11.78 7.39 -7.43
N VAL A 37 -11.98 8.63 -6.98
CA VAL A 37 -13.07 8.99 -6.07
C VAL A 37 -14.43 8.77 -6.74
N ALA A 38 -14.59 9.15 -8.01
CA ALA A 38 -15.84 8.91 -8.73
C ALA A 38 -16.20 7.41 -8.79
N GLY A 39 -15.22 6.52 -8.94
CA GLY A 39 -15.41 5.07 -8.91
C GLY A 39 -15.76 4.49 -7.53
N THR A 40 -15.42 5.18 -6.44
CA THR A 40 -15.83 4.74 -5.08
C THR A 40 -17.33 4.89 -4.84
N ILE A 41 -18.00 5.83 -5.50
CA ILE A 41 -19.44 6.08 -5.34
C ILE A 41 -20.28 4.85 -5.73
N PRO A 42 -20.18 4.29 -6.96
CA PRO A 42 -20.93 3.09 -7.30
C PRO A 42 -20.51 1.89 -6.44
N THR A 43 -19.22 1.79 -6.09
CA THR A 43 -18.71 0.70 -5.24
C THR A 43 -19.33 0.71 -3.84
N ALA A 44 -19.51 1.89 -3.25
CA ALA A 44 -20.18 2.05 -1.96
C ALA A 44 -21.69 1.77 -2.03
N MET A 45 -22.30 1.95 -3.21
CA MET A 45 -23.74 1.75 -3.43
C MET A 45 -24.14 0.31 -3.76
N ILE A 46 -23.17 -0.61 -3.90
CA ILE A 46 -23.45 -2.04 -4.14
C ILE A 46 -24.21 -2.66 -2.96
N GLU A 47 -23.92 -2.24 -1.73
CA GLU A 47 -24.48 -2.84 -0.52
C GLU A 47 -25.03 -1.77 0.44
N PRO A 48 -26.10 -1.04 0.06
CA PRO A 48 -26.57 0.14 0.81
C PRO A 48 -27.07 -0.20 2.22
N ASN A 49 -27.45 -1.45 2.45
CA ASN A 49 -27.98 -1.93 3.73
C ASN A 49 -26.91 -2.45 4.69
N TYR A 50 -25.64 -2.53 4.27
CA TYR A 50 -24.54 -3.01 5.12
C TYR A 50 -23.31 -2.09 4.97
N PRO A 51 -23.29 -0.93 5.66
CA PRO A 51 -22.21 0.05 5.57
C PRO A 51 -20.78 -0.51 5.73
N PRO A 52 -20.52 -1.50 6.61
CA PRO A 52 -19.20 -2.12 6.71
C PRO A 52 -18.73 -2.82 5.42
N ALA A 53 -19.64 -3.47 4.68
CA ALA A 53 -19.29 -4.12 3.40
C ALA A 53 -18.98 -3.07 2.33
N GLY A 54 -19.76 -1.98 2.26
CA GLY A 54 -19.47 -0.86 1.36
C GLY A 54 -18.08 -0.26 1.59
N VAL A 55 -17.70 -0.04 2.84
CA VAL A 55 -16.35 0.46 3.20
C VAL A 55 -15.25 -0.54 2.80
N PHE A 56 -15.47 -1.83 3.04
CA PHE A 56 -14.53 -2.87 2.63
C PHE A 56 -14.34 -2.92 1.11
N LEU A 57 -15.43 -2.90 0.34
CA LEU A 57 -15.40 -2.91 -1.12
C LEU A 57 -14.70 -1.67 -1.69
N VAL A 58 -14.96 -0.48 -1.13
CA VAL A 58 -14.23 0.74 -1.47
C VAL A 58 -12.73 0.59 -1.17
N GLY A 59 -12.37 0.01 -0.03
CA GLY A 59 -10.98 -0.27 0.33
C GLY A 59 -10.30 -1.22 -0.67
N VAL A 60 -10.95 -2.31 -1.05
CA VAL A 60 -10.46 -3.25 -2.08
C VAL A 60 -10.29 -2.54 -3.42
N TYR A 61 -11.28 -1.78 -3.86
CA TYR A 61 -11.23 -1.00 -5.10
C TYR A 61 -10.03 -0.04 -5.11
N LEU A 62 -9.88 0.77 -4.05
CA LEU A 62 -8.75 1.70 -3.93
C LEU A 62 -7.41 0.99 -3.98
N THR A 63 -7.30 -0.17 -3.31
CA THR A 63 -6.08 -1.00 -3.29
C THR A 63 -5.74 -1.50 -4.68
N VAL A 64 -6.72 -2.04 -5.42
CA VAL A 64 -6.54 -2.57 -6.77
C VAL A 64 -6.13 -1.46 -7.73
N VAL A 65 -6.86 -0.34 -7.76
CA VAL A 65 -6.56 0.78 -8.67
C VAL A 65 -5.20 1.39 -8.37
N CYS A 66 -4.85 1.56 -7.09
CA CYS A 66 -3.53 2.05 -6.69
C CYS A 66 -2.42 1.03 -6.99
N GLY A 67 -2.70 -0.27 -6.88
CA GLY A 67 -1.78 -1.34 -7.25
C GLY A 67 -1.46 -1.34 -8.75
N VAL A 68 -2.49 -1.29 -9.60
CA VAL A 68 -2.32 -1.18 -11.06
C VAL A 68 -1.55 0.09 -11.43
N ALA A 69 -1.91 1.24 -10.84
CA ALA A 69 -1.20 2.48 -11.09
C ALA A 69 0.28 2.42 -10.64
N THR A 70 0.58 1.71 -9.55
CA THR A 70 1.95 1.50 -9.06
C THR A 70 2.74 0.59 -9.98
N LEU A 71 2.14 -0.50 -10.48
CA LEU A 71 2.73 -1.41 -11.46
C LEU A 71 3.06 -0.71 -12.78
N VAL A 72 2.13 0.09 -13.31
CA VAL A 72 2.34 0.82 -14.56
C VAL A 72 3.46 1.85 -14.43
N ARG A 73 3.53 2.56 -13.29
CA ARG A 73 4.58 3.58 -13.06
C ARG A 73 5.93 2.99 -12.72
N PHE A 74 5.97 1.87 -12.00
CA PHE A 74 7.19 1.29 -11.45
C PHE A 74 7.22 -0.24 -11.60
N PRO A 75 7.23 -0.78 -12.84
CA PRO A 75 7.03 -2.21 -13.10
C PRO A 75 8.15 -3.11 -12.58
N ARG A 76 9.34 -2.55 -12.32
CA ARG A 76 10.48 -3.29 -11.74
C ARG A 76 10.72 -2.94 -10.27
N SER A 77 9.93 -2.05 -9.68
CA SER A 77 10.15 -1.66 -8.29
C SER A 77 9.67 -2.77 -7.36
N PRO A 78 10.47 -3.14 -6.35
CA PRO A 78 10.01 -4.06 -5.31
C PRO A 78 8.81 -3.50 -4.52
N ASP A 79 8.53 -2.19 -4.59
CA ASP A 79 7.33 -1.58 -4.01
C ASP A 79 6.03 -1.98 -4.74
N ALA A 80 6.13 -2.38 -6.01
CA ALA A 80 5.00 -2.92 -6.75
C ALA A 80 4.80 -4.41 -6.44
N TRP A 81 5.88 -5.18 -6.40
CA TRP A 81 5.80 -6.65 -6.32
C TRP A 81 5.59 -7.22 -4.92
N ILE A 82 6.11 -6.57 -3.88
CA ILE A 82 6.00 -7.10 -2.51
C ILE A 82 4.56 -7.18 -2.02
N PRO A 83 3.71 -6.14 -2.19
CA PRO A 83 2.33 -6.26 -1.76
C PRO A 83 1.55 -7.29 -2.61
N ILE A 84 1.87 -7.48 -3.89
CA ILE A 84 1.32 -8.58 -4.72
C ILE A 84 1.72 -9.94 -4.15
N GLY A 85 3.01 -10.10 -3.84
CA GLY A 85 3.55 -11.33 -3.26
C GLY A 85 2.89 -11.65 -1.92
N ALA A 86 2.71 -10.64 -1.06
CA ALA A 86 2.00 -10.80 0.21
C ALA A 86 0.53 -11.22 -0.02
N ALA A 87 -0.21 -10.53 -0.89
CA ALA A 87 -1.60 -10.90 -1.19
C ALA A 87 -1.69 -12.33 -1.75
N SER A 88 -0.80 -12.68 -2.69
CA SER A 88 -0.77 -14.02 -3.31
C SER A 88 -0.42 -15.11 -2.29
N LEU A 89 0.55 -14.84 -1.42
CA LEU A 89 0.94 -15.75 -0.34
C LEU A 89 -0.22 -15.99 0.62
N LEU A 90 -0.97 -14.95 0.98
CA LEU A 90 -2.15 -15.08 1.82
C LEU A 90 -3.17 -16.04 1.19
N PHE A 91 -3.53 -15.80 -0.07
CA PHE A 91 -4.49 -16.65 -0.78
C PHE A 91 -4.00 -18.09 -0.85
N ALA A 92 -2.72 -18.31 -1.19
CA ALA A 92 -2.13 -19.65 -1.23
C ALA A 92 -2.22 -20.35 0.14
N LEU A 93 -1.90 -19.66 1.24
CA LEU A 93 -1.94 -20.23 2.58
C LEU A 93 -3.38 -20.53 3.04
N ILE A 94 -4.35 -19.64 2.76
CA ILE A 94 -5.77 -19.87 3.09
C ILE A 94 -6.31 -21.08 2.31
N LEU A 95 -6.00 -21.17 1.02
CA LEU A 95 -6.40 -22.32 0.19
C LEU A 95 -5.75 -23.60 0.72
N THR A 96 -4.45 -23.58 0.98
CA THR A 96 -3.73 -24.73 1.54
C THR A 96 -4.33 -25.18 2.86
N ALA A 97 -4.66 -24.27 3.78
CA ALA A 97 -5.34 -24.60 5.02
C ALA A 97 -6.70 -25.23 4.78
N SER A 98 -7.46 -24.74 3.81
CA SER A 98 -8.80 -25.24 3.50
C SER A 98 -8.78 -26.64 2.88
N PHE A 99 -7.72 -27.03 2.18
CA PHE A 99 -7.56 -28.35 1.58
C PHE A 99 -6.81 -29.35 2.48
N CYS A 100 -5.86 -28.89 3.29
CA CYS A 100 -4.95 -29.78 4.02
C CYS A 100 -5.25 -29.88 5.52
N LEU A 101 -5.97 -28.93 6.12
CA LEU A 101 -6.29 -28.96 7.55
C LEU A 101 -7.74 -29.38 7.76
N PRO A 102 -8.02 -30.31 8.70
CA PRO A 102 -9.38 -30.66 9.06
C PRO A 102 -10.09 -29.47 9.70
N LEU A 103 -11.41 -29.42 9.53
CA LEU A 103 -12.26 -28.43 10.19
C LEU A 103 -12.11 -28.53 11.72
N GLY A 104 -12.16 -27.38 12.40
CA GLY A 104 -12.01 -27.26 13.85
C GLY A 104 -10.67 -26.63 14.27
N ARG A 105 -10.23 -26.93 15.49
CA ARG A 105 -9.07 -26.28 16.15
C ARG A 105 -7.82 -26.08 15.28
N PRO A 106 -7.30 -27.07 14.54
CA PRO A 106 -6.04 -26.88 13.81
C PRO A 106 -6.15 -25.83 12.70
N ARG A 107 -7.31 -25.75 12.02
CA ARG A 107 -7.58 -24.70 11.03
C ARG A 107 -7.73 -23.34 11.70
N ASP A 108 -8.45 -23.27 12.82
CA ASP A 108 -8.67 -22.00 13.55
C ASP A 108 -7.37 -21.41 14.11
N GLU A 109 -6.52 -22.25 14.69
CA GLU A 109 -5.19 -21.86 15.19
C GLU A 109 -4.29 -21.37 14.06
N PHE A 110 -4.31 -22.06 12.92
CA PHE A 110 -3.57 -21.64 11.73
C PHE A 110 -4.02 -20.27 11.22
N ILE A 111 -5.33 -20.02 11.10
CA ILE A 111 -5.86 -18.72 10.67
C ILE A 111 -5.52 -17.63 11.69
N ARG A 112 -5.54 -17.92 13.00
CA ARG A 112 -5.09 -16.97 14.05
C ARG A 112 -3.60 -16.65 13.92
N LEU A 113 -2.76 -17.63 13.59
CA LEU A 113 -1.34 -17.39 13.31
C LEU A 113 -1.17 -16.51 12.07
N LEU A 114 -1.95 -16.73 11.01
CA LEU A 114 -1.97 -15.86 9.83
C LEU A 114 -2.38 -14.43 10.16
N PHE A 115 -3.39 -14.25 11.01
CA PHE A 115 -3.80 -12.93 11.49
C PHE A 115 -2.65 -12.24 12.24
N MET A 116 -2.00 -12.96 13.17
CA MET A 116 -0.85 -12.43 13.91
C MET A 116 0.36 -12.13 13.01
N ALA A 117 0.59 -12.92 11.95
CA ALA A 117 1.61 -12.66 10.94
C ALA A 117 1.33 -11.41 10.10
N GLY A 118 0.08 -10.94 10.07
CA GLY A 118 -0.28 -9.66 9.46
C GLY A 118 0.32 -8.44 10.17
N LEU A 119 0.61 -8.53 11.47
CA LEU A 119 1.26 -7.45 12.23
C LEU A 119 2.70 -7.16 11.77
N PRO A 120 3.63 -8.14 11.74
CA PRO A 120 4.98 -7.89 11.24
C PRO A 120 4.98 -7.53 9.75
N LEU A 121 4.04 -8.05 8.95
CA LEU A 121 3.86 -7.62 7.56
C LEU A 121 3.51 -6.13 7.47
N GLY A 122 2.55 -5.66 8.25
CA GLY A 122 2.15 -4.25 8.30
C GLY A 122 3.31 -3.34 8.71
N LEU A 123 4.06 -3.73 9.74
CA LEU A 123 5.25 -3.01 10.18
C LEU A 123 6.32 -2.95 9.09
N PHE A 124 6.59 -4.07 8.42
CA PHE A 124 7.54 -4.14 7.30
C PHE A 124 7.14 -3.21 6.15
N LEU A 125 5.86 -3.23 5.73
CA LEU A 125 5.34 -2.37 4.67
C LEU A 125 5.38 -0.89 5.07
N LEU A 126 5.16 -0.57 6.35
CA LEU A 126 5.25 0.78 6.89
C LEU A 126 6.69 1.30 6.85
N ILE A 127 7.64 0.53 7.41
CA ILE A 127 9.07 0.87 7.39
C ILE A 127 9.53 1.10 5.95
N ARG A 128 9.14 0.20 5.05
CA ARG A 128 9.46 0.29 3.63
C ARG A 128 8.92 1.57 3.00
N ASN A 129 7.67 1.95 3.28
CA ASN A 129 7.11 3.22 2.83
C ASN A 129 7.88 4.42 3.39
N VAL A 130 8.26 4.41 4.66
CA VAL A 130 9.07 5.48 5.27
C VAL A 130 10.43 5.61 4.58
N LEU A 131 11.11 4.50 4.33
CA LEU A 131 12.39 4.50 3.61
C LEU A 131 12.22 5.00 2.17
N ARG A 132 11.14 4.61 1.49
CA ARG A 132 10.80 5.08 0.15
C ARG A 132 10.54 6.58 0.12
N MET A 133 9.78 7.11 1.09
CA MET A 133 9.50 8.54 1.22
C MET A 133 10.79 9.36 1.31
N LYS A 134 11.77 8.87 2.09
CA LYS A 134 13.09 9.52 2.21
C LYS A 134 13.89 9.52 0.90
N ARG A 135 13.79 8.45 0.09
CA ARG A 135 14.59 8.30 -1.15
C ARG A 135 13.96 8.93 -2.39
N THR A 136 12.64 8.82 -2.54
CA THR A 136 11.93 9.12 -3.79
C THR A 136 10.76 10.10 -3.62
N GLY A 137 10.51 10.54 -2.39
CA GLY A 137 9.38 11.41 -2.05
C GLY A 137 8.09 10.63 -1.75
N PHE A 138 7.11 11.36 -1.21
CA PHE A 138 5.80 10.81 -0.86
C PHE A 138 4.98 10.48 -2.11
N SER A 139 4.33 9.32 -2.11
CA SER A 139 3.34 8.95 -3.12
C SER A 139 2.13 8.36 -2.43
N LEU A 140 1.00 9.07 -2.53
CA LEU A 140 -0.26 8.62 -1.96
C LEU A 140 -0.72 7.28 -2.57
N THR A 141 -0.50 7.08 -3.88
CA THR A 141 -0.84 5.82 -4.57
C THR A 141 -0.13 4.61 -3.96
N VAL A 142 1.19 4.73 -3.73
CA VAL A 142 1.97 3.62 -3.16
C VAL A 142 1.58 3.37 -1.69
N CYS A 143 1.33 4.45 -0.94
CA CYS A 143 0.87 4.36 0.45
C CYS A 143 -0.47 3.62 0.57
N VAL A 144 -1.48 4.06 -0.20
CA VAL A 144 -2.81 3.44 -0.25
C VAL A 144 -2.71 1.98 -0.68
N TYR A 145 -1.84 1.67 -1.65
CA TYR A 145 -1.63 0.30 -2.09
C TYR A 145 -1.07 -0.61 -0.99
N HIS A 146 0.01 -0.19 -0.32
CA HIS A 146 0.63 -0.98 0.76
C HIS A 146 -0.32 -1.16 1.95
N PHE A 147 -0.94 -0.06 2.37
CA PHE A 147 -1.89 -0.05 3.47
C PHE A 147 -3.11 -0.91 3.16
N GLY A 148 -3.61 -0.81 1.93
CA GLY A 148 -4.72 -1.60 1.42
C GLY A 148 -4.46 -3.10 1.41
N VAL A 149 -3.27 -3.54 0.98
CA VAL A 149 -2.88 -4.96 1.05
C VAL A 149 -2.79 -5.43 2.50
N TRP A 150 -2.22 -4.63 3.40
CA TRP A 150 -2.14 -4.98 4.81
C TRP A 150 -3.53 -5.08 5.45
N LEU A 151 -4.41 -4.10 5.22
CA LEU A 151 -5.80 -4.15 5.69
C LEU A 151 -6.57 -5.31 5.08
N GLY A 152 -6.35 -5.63 3.80
CA GLY A 152 -6.93 -6.81 3.16
C GLY A 152 -6.50 -8.09 3.85
N TRP A 153 -5.22 -8.21 4.21
CA TRP A 153 -4.71 -9.35 4.98
C TRP A 153 -5.41 -9.49 6.33
N MET A 154 -5.41 -8.42 7.13
CA MET A 154 -6.02 -8.41 8.46
C MET A 154 -7.54 -8.62 8.39
N GLY A 155 -8.20 -8.00 7.41
CA GLY A 155 -9.63 -8.07 7.21
C GLY A 155 -10.10 -9.46 6.80
N ILE A 156 -9.43 -10.10 5.83
CA ILE A 156 -9.78 -11.46 5.39
C ILE A 156 -9.55 -12.47 6.51
N THR A 157 -8.37 -12.44 7.14
CA THR A 157 -8.07 -13.38 8.23
C THR A 157 -8.96 -13.15 9.45
N GLY A 158 -9.24 -11.89 9.80
CA GLY A 158 -10.17 -11.54 10.88
C GLY A 158 -11.61 -11.94 10.59
N ALA A 159 -12.08 -11.76 9.36
CA ALA A 159 -13.42 -12.19 8.94
C ALA A 159 -13.59 -13.71 9.02
N ILE A 160 -12.56 -14.49 8.65
CA ILE A 160 -12.58 -15.94 8.77
C ILE A 160 -12.64 -16.36 10.25
N ILE A 161 -11.90 -15.69 11.14
CA ILE A 161 -11.94 -15.97 12.59
C ILE A 161 -13.32 -15.64 13.18
N ALA A 162 -13.97 -14.59 12.68
CA ALA A 162 -15.28 -14.15 13.16
C ALA A 162 -16.45 -14.92 12.53
N ALA A 163 -16.21 -15.70 11.48
CA ALA A 163 -17.24 -16.50 10.83
C ALA A 163 -17.70 -17.64 11.75
N PRO A 164 -19.02 -17.88 11.89
CA PRO A 164 -19.51 -19.01 12.66
C PRO A 164 -19.00 -20.32 12.04
N VAL A 165 -18.41 -21.17 12.87
CA VAL A 165 -17.98 -22.52 12.47
C VAL A 165 -19.24 -23.29 12.06
N THR A 166 -19.40 -23.55 10.76
CA THR A 166 -20.48 -24.36 10.20
C THR A 166 -19.89 -25.64 9.62
#